data_AF-A0AAW0H2X6-F1
#
_entry.id   AF-A0AAW0H2X6-F1
#
_cell.length_a   1.000
_cell.length_b   1.000
_cell.length_c   1.000
_cell.angle_alpha   90.00
_cell.angle_beta   90.00
_cell.angle_gamma   90.00
#
_symmetry.space_group_name_H-M   'P 1'
#
loop_
_entity.id
_entity.type
_entity.pdbx_description
1 polymer ?
#
loop_
_entity_poly.entity_id
_entity_poly.type
_entity_poly.pdbx_seq_one_letter_code
_entity_poly.pdbx_strand_id
1 'polypeptide(L)'
;MEDGSTVRVPLGAGFSLGQCPQYLLSFVPEDVFVQQTQDVRNPVIYAVFTSSGSVFRGSAVCVYSMADIRMVFNGPFAHKEGPNYQWMPFSGKMPYPRPGTCPGGTFTPSMKSTKDYPDEVINFMRTHPLMYQAVYPLQRRPLVVRTGAPYRLTTVAVDQVDAADGRYEVLFLGTDRGTVQKVIVLPKDDQEVEELMLEEVEVFKEPAAVKTMTISSKRQQLYVASAVGVTHLSLHRCQAYGAACADCCLARDPYCAWDGQTCSRYTASSKRNLGASLPRTLLQELSSSRRSRRQDVRHGNPIRQCRGFNSNANKNAIESVQYGVAGSAAFLECQPRSPQATVKWLFQRDPSDRRREIRAEDRFLRTEQGLLLRALQLGDRGLYSCTATENNFKHIVTRVQLHVLGRDAVHAALFPPLAVSVPPPPGTGLPTPPYQELAQLLAQPEVGLIHQYCQGYWRHVPPNPREAPGALRPPEPQDQKKPRNRRHHPPDT
;
A
#
# COMPACT_ATOMS: atom_id res chain seq x y z
N MET A 1 16.99 4.46 -42.35
CA MET A 1 18.08 3.49 -42.11
C MET A 1 17.51 2.43 -41.19
N GLU A 2 17.08 1.30 -41.73
CA GLU A 2 16.76 0.13 -40.92
C GLU A 2 18.08 -0.57 -40.59
N ASP A 3 18.35 -0.76 -39.30
CA ASP A 3 19.61 -1.33 -38.83
C ASP A 3 19.58 -2.86 -39.05
N GLY A 4 20.55 -3.39 -39.81
CA GLY A 4 20.66 -4.81 -40.21
C GLY A 4 20.97 -5.78 -39.08
N SER A 5 20.56 -5.45 -37.86
CA SER A 5 20.78 -6.20 -36.61
C SER A 5 19.50 -6.33 -35.77
N THR A 6 18.38 -5.72 -36.19
CA THR A 6 17.13 -5.73 -35.42
C THR A 6 16.44 -7.10 -35.49
N VAL A 7 16.31 -7.77 -34.35
CA VAL A 7 15.54 -9.02 -34.18
C VAL A 7 14.64 -8.86 -32.96
N ARG A 8 13.42 -9.40 -33.02
CA ARG A 8 12.43 -9.34 -31.93
C ARG A 8 12.11 -10.73 -31.42
N VAL A 9 11.71 -10.80 -30.16
CA VAL A 9 11.36 -12.05 -29.48
C VAL A 9 10.05 -11.84 -28.71
N PRO A 10 9.10 -12.79 -28.74
CA PRO A 10 7.94 -12.75 -27.85
C PRO A 10 8.35 -12.97 -26.40
N LEU A 11 7.93 -12.08 -25.49
CA LEU A 11 7.97 -12.35 -24.06
C LEU A 11 6.71 -13.12 -23.66
N GLY A 12 6.88 -14.32 -23.12
CA GLY A 12 5.79 -15.10 -22.56
C GLY A 12 5.40 -14.55 -21.19
N ALA A 13 4.16 -14.12 -21.04
CA ALA A 13 3.55 -13.79 -19.74
C ALA A 13 2.28 -14.60 -19.46
N GLY A 14 1.97 -15.59 -20.31
CA GLY A 14 0.80 -16.45 -20.12
C GLY A 14 1.04 -17.46 -19.01
N PHE A 15 0.12 -17.53 -18.05
CA PHE A 15 0.08 -18.54 -17.00
C PHE A 15 -1.32 -19.15 -16.93
N SER A 16 -1.39 -20.45 -16.65
CA SER A 16 -2.65 -21.15 -16.41
C SER A 16 -3.13 -20.79 -15.00
N LEU A 17 -4.12 -19.89 -14.91
CA LEU A 17 -4.95 -19.83 -13.70
C LEU A 17 -5.69 -21.17 -13.63
N GLY A 18 -5.43 -21.94 -12.58
CA GLY A 18 -6.01 -23.29 -12.41
C GLY A 18 -7.48 -23.37 -12.83
N GLN A 19 -7.80 -24.43 -13.59
CA GLN A 19 -9.14 -24.84 -14.07
C GLN A 19 -9.84 -23.99 -15.14
N CYS A 20 -9.13 -23.14 -15.90
CA CYS A 20 -9.64 -22.66 -17.19
C CYS A 20 -8.67 -22.99 -18.33
N PRO A 21 -8.85 -24.12 -19.05
CA PRO A 21 -7.93 -24.54 -20.11
C PRO A 21 -8.13 -23.83 -21.46
N GLN A 22 -8.89 -22.72 -21.54
CA GLN A 22 -9.29 -22.14 -22.85
C GLN A 22 -9.09 -20.63 -23.05
N TYR A 23 -8.66 -19.86 -22.06
CA TYR A 23 -8.39 -18.43 -22.27
C TYR A 23 -6.91 -18.13 -22.03
N LEU A 24 -6.13 -18.14 -23.12
CA LEU A 24 -4.88 -17.37 -23.20
C LEU A 24 -5.25 -15.90 -23.00
N LEU A 25 -5.25 -15.44 -21.75
CA LEU A 25 -5.38 -14.02 -21.45
C LEU A 25 -4.23 -13.29 -22.16
N SER A 26 -4.58 -12.38 -23.06
CA SER A 26 -3.59 -11.55 -23.73
C SER A 26 -3.10 -10.48 -22.75
N PHE A 27 -1.88 -10.68 -22.28
CA PHE A 27 -1.15 -9.74 -21.43
C PHE A 27 -0.26 -8.84 -22.29
N VAL A 28 -0.28 -7.55 -22.01
CA VAL A 28 0.49 -6.52 -22.70
C VAL A 28 1.53 -5.97 -21.71
N PRO A 29 2.81 -5.82 -22.12
CA PRO A 29 3.82 -5.22 -21.26
C PRO A 29 3.55 -3.72 -21.06
N GLU A 30 3.61 -3.27 -19.82
CA GLU A 30 3.47 -1.85 -19.42
C GLU A 30 4.82 -1.19 -19.13
N ASP A 31 5.69 -1.89 -18.38
CA ASP A 31 6.98 -1.35 -17.94
C ASP A 31 8.01 -2.46 -17.74
N VAL A 32 9.29 -2.10 -17.82
CA VAL A 32 10.43 -3.01 -17.70
C VAL A 32 11.53 -2.38 -16.86
N PHE A 33 11.99 -3.12 -15.84
CA PHE A 33 13.10 -2.74 -14.99
C PHE A 33 14.26 -3.73 -15.11
N VAL A 34 15.47 -3.21 -15.30
CA VAL A 34 16.70 -4.00 -15.46
C VAL A 34 17.50 -3.95 -14.16
N GLN A 35 17.49 -5.05 -13.41
CA GLN A 35 18.28 -5.22 -12.20
C GLN A 35 19.68 -5.74 -12.55
N GLN A 36 20.69 -4.91 -12.29
CA GLN A 36 22.08 -5.33 -12.42
C GLN A 36 22.43 -6.37 -11.34
N THR A 37 23.04 -7.47 -11.75
CA THR A 37 23.58 -8.50 -10.84
C THR A 37 25.08 -8.31 -10.66
N GLN A 38 25.74 -9.22 -9.93
CA GLN A 38 27.21 -9.23 -9.84
C GLN A 38 27.86 -9.47 -11.21
N ASP A 39 27.20 -10.24 -12.07
CA ASP A 39 27.60 -10.41 -13.46
C ASP A 39 26.88 -9.37 -14.32
N VAL A 40 27.59 -8.30 -14.68
CA VAL A 40 27.07 -7.23 -15.53
C VAL A 40 26.58 -7.75 -16.89
N ARG A 41 27.07 -8.92 -17.35
CA ARG A 41 26.58 -9.53 -18.58
C ARG A 41 25.24 -10.21 -18.38
N ASN A 42 24.84 -10.58 -17.17
CA ASN A 42 23.59 -11.29 -16.90
C ASN A 42 22.73 -10.53 -15.88
N PRO A 43 22.18 -9.35 -16.27
CA PRO A 43 21.16 -8.70 -15.45
C PRO A 43 19.86 -9.51 -15.45
N VAL A 44 19.04 -9.25 -14.44
CA VAL A 44 17.70 -9.81 -14.31
C VAL A 44 16.68 -8.75 -14.76
N ILE A 45 15.69 -9.16 -15.55
CA ILE A 45 14.70 -8.25 -16.12
C ILE A 45 13.36 -8.50 -15.46
N TYR A 46 12.79 -7.48 -14.83
CA TYR A 46 11.44 -7.47 -14.31
C TYR A 46 10.54 -6.76 -15.30
N ALA A 47 9.38 -7.32 -15.61
CA ALA A 47 8.42 -6.67 -16.49
C ALA A 47 7.01 -6.75 -15.92
N VAL A 48 6.30 -5.63 -15.99
CA VAL A 48 4.90 -5.51 -15.62
C VAL A 48 4.05 -5.80 -16.83
N PHE A 49 3.02 -6.62 -16.65
CA PHE A 49 2.03 -6.92 -17.67
C PHE A 49 0.63 -6.63 -17.15
N THR A 50 -0.24 -6.17 -18.04
CA THR A 50 -1.67 -5.97 -17.78
C THR A 50 -2.51 -6.75 -18.78
N SER A 51 -3.71 -7.18 -18.38
CA SER A 51 -4.64 -7.81 -19.30
C SER A 51 -5.26 -6.76 -20.24
N SER A 52 -5.26 -7.06 -21.53
CA SER A 52 -5.87 -6.24 -22.58
C SER A 52 -7.41 -6.29 -22.59
N GLY A 53 -8.01 -7.29 -21.93
CA GLY A 53 -9.46 -7.49 -21.91
C GLY A 53 -10.20 -6.53 -20.99
N SER A 54 -11.40 -6.09 -21.40
CA SER A 54 -12.30 -5.30 -20.54
C SER A 54 -12.94 -6.15 -19.43
N VAL A 55 -13.11 -7.45 -19.68
CA VAL A 55 -13.80 -8.41 -18.80
C VAL A 55 -12.89 -8.89 -17.67
N PHE A 56 -11.60 -9.10 -17.95
CA PHE A 56 -10.63 -9.53 -16.95
C PHE A 56 -9.64 -8.42 -16.63
N ARG A 57 -9.68 -7.89 -15.41
CA ARG A 57 -8.66 -6.98 -14.89
C ARG A 57 -7.61 -7.79 -14.16
N GLY A 58 -6.46 -7.93 -14.78
CA GLY A 58 -5.32 -8.60 -14.20
C GLY A 58 -4.03 -7.84 -14.45
N SER A 59 -3.13 -7.86 -13.48
CA SER A 59 -1.75 -7.42 -13.62
C SER A 59 -0.81 -8.50 -13.10
N ALA A 60 0.35 -8.62 -13.71
CA ALA A 60 1.38 -9.56 -13.28
C ALA A 60 2.77 -8.94 -13.40
N VAL A 61 3.69 -9.34 -12.51
CA VAL A 61 5.11 -9.04 -12.64
C VAL A 61 5.82 -10.34 -12.95
N CYS A 62 6.55 -10.37 -14.07
CA CYS A 62 7.34 -11.51 -14.50
C CYS A 62 8.83 -11.17 -14.44
N VAL A 63 9.65 -12.19 -14.18
CA VAL A 63 11.11 -12.05 -14.09
C VAL A 63 11.75 -12.90 -15.18
N TYR A 64 12.73 -12.36 -15.91
CA TYR A 64 13.40 -13.01 -17.02
C TYR A 64 14.92 -12.97 -16.83
N SER A 65 15.60 -14.04 -17.23
CA SER A 65 17.06 -14.10 -17.28
C SER A 65 17.59 -13.64 -18.63
N MET A 66 18.65 -12.83 -18.62
CA MET A 66 19.37 -12.49 -19.84
C MET A 66 20.02 -13.70 -20.54
N ALA A 67 20.31 -14.78 -19.82
CA ALA A 67 20.79 -16.01 -20.42
C ALA A 67 19.70 -16.67 -21.28
N ASP A 68 18.46 -16.73 -20.79
CA ASP A 68 17.33 -17.31 -21.53
C ASP A 68 16.97 -16.45 -22.75
N ILE A 69 17.01 -15.13 -22.60
CA ILE A 69 16.79 -14.20 -23.72
C ILE A 69 17.82 -14.43 -24.82
N ARG A 70 19.11 -14.53 -24.48
CA ARG A 70 20.19 -14.83 -25.45
C ARG A 70 20.02 -16.20 -26.09
N MET A 71 19.63 -17.20 -25.31
CA MET A 71 19.35 -18.55 -25.81
C MET A 71 18.27 -18.51 -26.89
N VAL A 72 17.17 -17.76 -26.66
CA VAL A 72 16.09 -17.61 -27.65
C VAL A 72 16.54 -16.81 -28.87
N PHE A 73 17.34 -15.74 -28.70
CA PHE A 73 17.96 -15.05 -29.84
C PHE A 73 18.88 -15.95 -30.66
N ASN A 74 19.42 -17.02 -30.08
CA ASN A 74 20.20 -18.05 -30.76
C ASN A 74 19.36 -19.20 -31.34
N GLY A 75 18.05 -19.19 -31.14
CA GLY A 75 17.10 -20.20 -31.62
C GLY A 75 16.69 -20.04 -33.10
N PRO A 76 15.61 -20.72 -33.52
CA PRO A 76 15.07 -20.61 -34.87
C PRO A 76 14.26 -19.31 -35.07
N PHE A 77 14.35 -18.72 -36.26
CA PHE A 77 13.48 -17.62 -36.67
C PHE A 77 12.07 -18.12 -36.96
N ALA A 78 11.08 -17.28 -36.74
CA ALA A 78 9.70 -17.53 -37.16
C ALA A 78 9.55 -17.19 -38.65
N HIS A 79 8.93 -18.10 -39.39
CA HIS A 79 8.64 -17.94 -40.81
C HIS A 79 7.16 -18.28 -41.08
N LYS A 80 6.59 -17.69 -42.13
CA LYS A 80 5.27 -18.04 -42.66
C LYS A 80 5.44 -18.67 -44.03
N GLU A 81 5.21 -19.98 -44.13
CA GLU A 81 5.26 -20.71 -45.39
C GLU A 81 4.00 -21.55 -45.57
N GLY A 82 3.66 -21.85 -46.84
CA GLY A 82 2.58 -22.75 -47.20
C GLY A 82 1.19 -22.10 -47.30
N PRO A 83 0.18 -22.87 -47.75
CA PRO A 83 -1.15 -22.36 -48.11
C PRO A 83 -1.93 -21.76 -46.93
N ASN A 84 -1.58 -22.15 -45.70
CA ASN A 84 -2.29 -21.75 -44.48
C ASN A 84 -1.65 -20.54 -43.77
N TYR A 85 -0.52 -20.01 -44.26
CA TYR A 85 0.18 -18.84 -43.68
C TYR A 85 0.42 -18.92 -42.16
N GLN A 86 0.69 -20.12 -41.64
CA GLN A 86 0.92 -20.35 -40.22
C GLN A 86 2.36 -19.99 -39.84
N TRP A 87 2.56 -19.53 -38.60
CA TRP A 87 3.89 -19.29 -38.06
C TRP A 87 4.54 -20.62 -37.68
N MET A 88 5.73 -20.87 -38.22
CA MET A 88 6.50 -22.11 -38.03
C MET A 88 7.99 -21.79 -37.89
N PRO A 89 8.78 -22.68 -37.26
CA PRO A 89 10.22 -22.47 -37.16
C PRO A 89 10.86 -22.58 -38.54
N PHE A 90 11.68 -21.59 -38.91
CA PHE A 90 12.45 -21.61 -40.14
C PHE A 90 13.45 -22.77 -40.13
N SER A 91 13.34 -23.67 -41.12
CA SER A 91 14.17 -24.87 -41.27
C SER A 91 15.16 -24.80 -42.44
N GLY A 92 15.14 -23.70 -43.21
CA GLY A 92 16.03 -23.49 -44.34
C GLY A 92 17.47 -23.16 -43.94
N LYS A 93 18.33 -22.96 -44.94
CA LYS A 93 19.74 -22.58 -44.72
C LYS A 93 19.82 -21.18 -44.14
N MET A 94 20.53 -21.03 -43.02
CA MET A 94 20.80 -19.73 -42.42
C MET A 94 21.95 -19.01 -43.15
N PRO A 95 21.78 -17.74 -43.56
CA PRO A 95 22.88 -16.98 -44.14
C PRO A 95 23.95 -16.68 -43.08
N TYR A 96 25.17 -16.41 -43.55
CA TYR A 96 26.32 -16.12 -42.72
C TYR A 96 26.83 -14.68 -42.94
N PRO A 97 27.16 -13.91 -41.88
CA PRO A 97 27.00 -14.26 -40.46
C PRO A 97 25.53 -14.41 -40.06
N ARG A 98 25.28 -15.13 -38.97
CA ARG A 98 23.92 -15.39 -38.51
C ARG A 98 23.18 -14.06 -38.29
N PRO A 99 21.99 -13.88 -38.89
CA PRO A 99 21.15 -12.70 -38.67
C PRO A 99 21.02 -12.31 -37.20
N GLY A 100 21.21 -11.02 -36.89
CA GLY A 100 21.24 -10.49 -35.52
C GLY A 100 22.59 -10.55 -34.80
N THR A 101 23.64 -11.13 -35.40
CA THR A 101 25.01 -11.08 -34.84
C THR A 101 25.57 -9.67 -34.93
N CYS A 102 26.27 -9.19 -33.90
CA CYS A 102 26.95 -7.88 -33.92
C CYS A 102 28.29 -7.95 -34.70
N PRO A 103 28.70 -6.87 -35.40
CA PRO A 103 29.99 -6.80 -36.09
C PRO A 103 31.17 -6.77 -35.11
N GLY A 104 32.36 -7.15 -35.56
CA GLY A 104 33.59 -7.13 -34.77
C GLY A 104 33.71 -8.22 -33.69
N GLY A 105 32.83 -9.22 -33.71
CA GLY A 105 32.88 -10.36 -32.80
C GLY A 105 33.81 -11.47 -33.29
N THR A 106 33.96 -12.54 -32.50
CA THR A 106 34.74 -13.74 -32.86
C THR A 106 34.27 -14.40 -34.15
N PHE A 107 32.97 -14.28 -34.45
CA PHE A 107 32.34 -14.83 -35.66
C PHE A 107 32.29 -13.86 -36.84
N THR A 108 32.68 -12.60 -36.65
CA THR A 108 32.63 -11.53 -37.67
C THR A 108 33.88 -10.65 -37.61
N PRO A 109 35.11 -11.21 -37.54
CA PRO A 109 36.33 -10.43 -37.28
C PRO A 109 36.69 -9.46 -38.42
N SER A 110 36.26 -9.75 -39.66
CA SER A 110 36.50 -8.92 -40.84
C SER A 110 35.44 -7.84 -41.05
N MET A 111 34.31 -7.89 -40.35
CA MET A 111 33.18 -6.97 -40.51
C MET A 111 33.20 -5.95 -39.38
N LYS A 112 33.42 -4.68 -39.72
CA LYS A 112 33.53 -3.58 -38.73
C LYS A 112 32.20 -2.89 -38.51
N SER A 113 31.27 -2.99 -39.46
CA SER A 113 29.95 -2.39 -39.41
C SER A 113 28.88 -3.31 -39.99
N THR A 114 27.61 -3.09 -39.64
CA THR A 114 26.45 -3.75 -40.27
C THR A 114 26.35 -3.46 -41.77
N LYS A 115 27.04 -2.41 -42.27
CA LYS A 115 27.18 -2.13 -43.71
C LYS A 115 28.03 -3.15 -44.46
N ASP A 116 28.89 -3.89 -43.76
CA ASP A 116 29.78 -4.89 -44.34
C ASP A 116 29.07 -6.26 -44.46
N TYR A 117 27.79 -6.35 -44.06
CA TYR A 117 27.03 -7.59 -44.12
C TYR A 117 26.53 -7.88 -45.54
N PRO A 118 26.57 -9.15 -46.00
CA PRO A 118 26.04 -9.53 -47.31
C PRO A 118 24.54 -9.23 -47.44
N ASP A 119 24.10 -8.89 -48.65
CA ASP A 119 22.69 -8.60 -48.96
C ASP A 119 21.74 -9.75 -48.58
N GLU A 120 22.22 -11.00 -48.64
CA GLU A 120 21.46 -12.19 -48.22
C GLU A 120 21.05 -12.11 -46.74
N VAL A 121 21.96 -11.67 -45.86
CA VAL A 121 21.69 -11.50 -44.42
C VAL A 121 20.67 -10.37 -44.22
N ILE A 122 20.83 -9.25 -44.93
CA ILE A 122 19.94 -8.09 -44.84
C ILE A 122 18.52 -8.44 -45.32
N ASN A 123 18.41 -9.14 -46.44
CA ASN A 123 17.12 -9.58 -46.99
C ASN A 123 16.45 -10.64 -46.10
N PHE A 124 17.23 -11.54 -45.52
CA PHE A 124 16.70 -12.50 -44.55
C PHE A 124 16.09 -11.78 -43.33
N MET A 125 16.80 -10.81 -42.76
CA MET A 125 16.32 -10.06 -41.59
C MET A 125 15.04 -9.27 -41.84
N ARG A 126 14.89 -8.70 -43.05
CA ARG A 126 13.65 -8.01 -43.45
C ARG A 126 12.44 -8.94 -43.48
N THR A 127 12.66 -10.18 -43.89
CA THR A 127 11.59 -11.18 -44.06
C THR A 127 11.36 -12.03 -42.80
N HIS A 128 12.35 -12.09 -41.89
CA HIS A 128 12.32 -12.90 -40.68
C HIS A 128 12.74 -12.09 -39.43
N PRO A 129 11.98 -11.07 -39.02
CA PRO A 129 12.36 -10.21 -37.90
C PRO A 129 12.07 -10.82 -36.51
N LEU A 130 11.40 -11.97 -36.44
CA LEU A 130 10.87 -12.55 -35.21
C LEU A 130 11.49 -13.91 -34.91
N MET A 131 11.83 -14.18 -33.65
CA MET A 131 12.21 -15.53 -33.20
C MET A 131 10.97 -16.39 -32.94
N TYR A 132 11.03 -17.67 -33.27
CA TYR A 132 9.90 -18.59 -33.12
C TYR A 132 9.61 -18.94 -31.66
N GLN A 133 10.65 -19.13 -30.85
CA GLN A 133 10.51 -19.43 -29.43
C GLN A 133 10.21 -18.17 -28.62
N ALA A 134 9.36 -18.30 -27.61
CA ALA A 134 9.13 -17.25 -26.62
C ALA A 134 10.12 -17.36 -25.46
N VAL A 135 10.45 -16.23 -24.83
CA VAL A 135 11.18 -16.22 -23.55
C VAL A 135 10.15 -16.42 -22.44
N TYR A 136 10.33 -17.46 -21.64
CA TYR A 136 9.50 -17.71 -20.48
C TYR A 136 10.09 -17.06 -19.23
N PRO A 137 9.25 -16.66 -18.26
CA PRO A 137 9.75 -16.13 -17.00
C PRO A 137 10.47 -17.23 -16.21
N LEU A 138 11.30 -16.81 -15.25
CA LEU A 138 11.92 -17.70 -14.29
C LEU A 138 10.86 -18.58 -13.63
N GLN A 139 11.17 -19.87 -13.49
CA GLN A 139 10.23 -20.88 -12.95
C GLN A 139 8.92 -21.03 -13.76
N ARG A 140 8.84 -20.45 -14.98
CA ARG A 140 7.67 -20.46 -15.88
C ARG A 140 6.37 -19.97 -15.22
N ARG A 141 6.48 -19.07 -14.25
CA ARG A 141 5.35 -18.46 -13.53
C ARG A 141 5.60 -16.97 -13.27
N PRO A 142 4.54 -16.16 -13.12
CA PRO A 142 4.68 -14.79 -12.63
C PRO A 142 5.21 -14.77 -11.20
N LEU A 143 5.94 -13.71 -10.87
CA LEU A 143 6.45 -13.45 -9.52
C LEU A 143 5.37 -12.80 -8.62
N VAL A 144 4.58 -11.90 -9.20
CA VAL A 144 3.46 -11.22 -8.52
C VAL A 144 2.22 -11.29 -9.41
N VAL A 145 1.05 -11.60 -8.85
CA VAL A 145 -0.23 -11.57 -9.58
C VAL A 145 -1.29 -10.76 -8.83
N ARG A 146 -2.01 -9.89 -9.54
CA ARG A 146 -3.18 -9.16 -9.05
C ARG A 146 -4.35 -9.43 -9.99
N THR A 147 -5.41 -10.05 -9.49
CA THR A 147 -6.64 -10.33 -10.27
C THR A 147 -7.84 -9.66 -9.59
N GLY A 148 -8.73 -9.07 -10.38
CA GLY A 148 -9.95 -8.42 -9.86
C GLY A 148 -9.70 -7.16 -9.02
N ALA A 149 -8.47 -6.66 -8.95
CA ALA A 149 -8.13 -5.44 -8.22
C ALA A 149 -8.80 -4.20 -8.87
N PRO A 150 -9.15 -3.17 -8.07
CA PRO A 150 -9.74 -1.92 -8.57
C PRO A 150 -8.73 -1.00 -9.28
N TYR A 151 -7.49 -1.46 -9.44
CA TYR A 151 -6.35 -0.80 -10.04
C TYR A 151 -5.60 -1.74 -10.99
N ARG A 152 -4.74 -1.17 -11.84
CA ARG A 152 -3.76 -1.86 -12.66
C ARG A 152 -2.36 -1.43 -12.27
N LEU A 153 -1.41 -2.36 -12.31
CA LEU A 153 0.00 -2.04 -12.17
C LEU A 153 0.49 -1.33 -13.44
N THR A 154 1.26 -0.26 -13.27
CA THR A 154 1.77 0.56 -14.38
C THR A 154 3.29 0.52 -14.47
N THR A 155 3.99 0.50 -13.33
CA THR A 155 5.46 0.59 -13.30
C THR A 155 6.07 -0.32 -12.25
N VAL A 156 7.35 -0.68 -12.43
CA VAL A 156 8.13 -1.46 -11.46
C VAL A 156 9.51 -0.85 -11.24
N ALA A 157 9.94 -0.82 -9.97
CA ALA A 157 11.32 -0.61 -9.60
C ALA A 157 11.71 -1.65 -8.55
N VAL A 158 12.95 -2.13 -8.58
CA VAL A 158 13.42 -3.17 -7.64
C VAL A 158 14.66 -2.66 -6.90
N ASP A 159 14.74 -2.96 -5.61
CA ASP A 159 15.96 -2.81 -4.82
C ASP A 159 16.40 -4.15 -4.22
N GLN A 160 17.70 -4.27 -4.00
CA GLN A 160 18.32 -5.45 -3.38
C GLN A 160 18.86 -5.06 -2.00
N VAL A 161 18.17 -5.52 -0.96
CA VAL A 161 18.36 -5.02 0.42
C VAL A 161 18.93 -6.11 1.30
N ASP A 162 20.01 -5.80 2.01
CA ASP A 162 20.53 -6.67 3.06
C ASP A 162 19.72 -6.48 4.35
N ALA A 163 19.23 -7.59 4.90
CA ALA A 163 18.55 -7.68 6.19
C ALA A 163 19.35 -8.60 7.15
N ALA A 164 18.87 -8.77 8.38
CA ALA A 164 19.53 -9.60 9.39
C ALA A 164 19.61 -11.08 9.02
N ASP A 165 18.61 -11.61 8.32
CA ASP A 165 18.44 -13.02 7.96
C ASP A 165 18.80 -13.34 6.51
N GLY A 166 19.11 -12.33 5.69
CA GLY A 166 19.53 -12.55 4.31
C GLY A 166 19.35 -11.32 3.43
N ARG A 167 19.42 -11.55 2.12
CA ARG A 167 19.22 -10.52 1.11
C ARG A 167 17.84 -10.68 0.48
N TYR A 168 17.14 -9.57 0.30
CA TYR A 168 15.77 -9.54 -0.18
C TYR A 168 15.64 -8.64 -1.41
N GLU A 169 14.80 -9.10 -2.34
CA GLU A 169 14.36 -8.30 -3.48
C GLU A 169 13.08 -7.57 -3.08
N VAL A 170 13.13 -6.24 -3.05
CA VAL A 170 11.98 -5.41 -2.70
C VAL A 170 11.46 -4.73 -3.97
N LEU A 171 10.22 -5.04 -4.32
CA LEU A 171 9.53 -4.49 -5.47
C LEU A 171 8.73 -3.26 -5.05
N PHE A 172 8.87 -2.19 -5.81
CA PHE A 172 8.02 -1.01 -5.77
C PHE A 172 7.16 -1.02 -7.03
N LEU A 173 5.85 -1.13 -6.87
CA LEU A 173 4.89 -1.26 -7.97
C LEU A 173 3.98 -0.02 -8.01
N GLY A 174 4.01 0.72 -9.11
CA GLY A 174 3.12 1.86 -9.33
C GLY A 174 1.76 1.41 -9.85
N THR A 175 0.70 2.18 -9.55
CA THR A 175 -0.67 1.89 -10.00
C THR A 175 -1.27 3.02 -10.84
N ASP A 176 -2.29 2.67 -11.61
CA ASP A 176 -3.13 3.62 -12.37
C ASP A 176 -4.03 4.51 -11.47
N ARG A 177 -4.06 4.24 -10.16
CA ARG A 177 -4.75 5.05 -9.14
C ARG A 177 -3.85 6.06 -8.44
N GLY A 178 -2.56 6.08 -8.74
CA GLY A 178 -1.61 6.98 -8.09
C GLY A 178 -1.12 6.49 -6.73
N THR A 179 -1.11 5.17 -6.53
CA THR A 179 -0.47 4.53 -5.38
C THR A 179 0.83 3.85 -5.78
N VAL A 180 1.73 3.69 -4.80
CA VAL A 180 2.91 2.82 -4.90
C VAL A 180 2.83 1.74 -3.84
N GLN A 181 2.90 0.50 -4.27
CA GLN A 181 2.91 -0.68 -3.40
C GLN A 181 4.34 -1.17 -3.20
N LYS A 182 4.71 -1.45 -1.95
CA LYS A 182 5.98 -2.08 -1.58
C LYS A 182 5.73 -3.55 -1.30
N VAL A 183 6.34 -4.42 -2.09
CA VAL A 183 6.06 -5.86 -2.09
C VAL A 183 7.36 -6.65 -1.96
N ILE A 184 7.34 -7.72 -1.19
CA ILE A 184 8.38 -8.75 -1.17
C ILE A 184 7.76 -10.10 -1.47
N VAL A 185 8.54 -11.02 -2.03
CA VAL A 185 8.12 -12.39 -2.28
C VAL A 185 9.05 -13.33 -1.53
N LEU A 186 8.46 -14.14 -0.66
CA LEU A 186 9.18 -15.02 0.24
C LEU A 186 8.96 -16.48 -0.17
N PRO A 187 10.00 -17.32 -0.22
CA PRO A 187 9.81 -18.74 -0.44
C PRO A 187 9.21 -19.36 0.83
N LYS A 188 8.13 -20.10 0.65
CA LYS A 188 7.46 -20.90 1.67
C LYS A 188 7.93 -22.36 1.58
N ASP A 189 7.68 -23.14 2.62
CA ASP A 189 7.86 -24.60 2.55
C ASP A 189 6.97 -25.16 1.41
N ASP A 190 7.44 -26.18 0.69
CA ASP A 190 6.77 -26.82 -0.48
C ASP A 190 6.79 -26.09 -1.85
N GLN A 191 7.81 -25.28 -2.13
CA GLN A 191 7.98 -24.52 -3.40
C GLN A 191 6.88 -23.48 -3.70
N GLU A 192 5.96 -23.26 -2.76
CA GLU A 192 5.05 -22.12 -2.78
C GLU A 192 5.81 -20.81 -2.49
N VAL A 193 5.27 -19.71 -3.02
CA VAL A 193 5.75 -18.36 -2.74
C VAL A 193 4.69 -17.59 -1.98
N GLU A 194 5.08 -16.88 -0.93
CA GLU A 194 4.25 -15.95 -0.19
C GLU A 194 4.53 -14.54 -0.72
N GLU A 195 3.54 -13.94 -1.38
CA GLU A 195 3.58 -12.54 -1.75
C GLU A 195 3.12 -11.67 -0.56
N LEU A 196 3.96 -10.75 -0.12
CA LEU A 196 3.67 -9.87 1.01
C LEU A 196 3.69 -8.40 0.57
N MET A 197 2.54 -7.73 0.65
CA MET A 197 2.44 -6.28 0.49
C MET A 197 2.73 -5.61 1.83
N LEU A 198 3.90 -4.98 1.93
CA LEU A 198 4.39 -4.35 3.16
C LEU A 198 3.76 -2.97 3.40
N GLU A 199 3.49 -2.24 2.33
CA GLU A 199 3.01 -0.87 2.39
C GLU A 199 2.34 -0.46 1.06
N GLU A 200 1.32 0.37 1.13
CA GLU A 200 0.74 1.08 -0.02
C GLU A 200 0.66 2.57 0.31
N VAL A 201 1.14 3.42 -0.60
CA VAL A 201 1.24 4.87 -0.39
C VAL A 201 0.60 5.61 -1.56
N GLU A 202 -0.38 6.46 -1.28
CA GLU A 202 -0.83 7.49 -2.22
C GLU A 202 0.27 8.55 -2.37
N VAL A 203 0.79 8.69 -3.59
CA VAL A 203 1.96 9.54 -3.86
C VAL A 203 1.61 10.99 -4.21
N PHE A 204 0.38 11.24 -4.66
CA PHE A 204 -0.10 12.57 -5.03
C PHE A 204 -1.40 12.88 -4.29
N LYS A 205 -1.62 14.17 -3.97
CA LYS A 205 -2.87 14.64 -3.34
C LYS A 205 -4.08 14.41 -4.24
N GLU A 206 -3.89 14.65 -5.54
CA GLU A 206 -4.87 14.34 -6.56
C GLU A 206 -4.51 12.97 -7.17
N PRO A 207 -5.39 11.96 -7.08
CA PRO A 207 -5.12 10.64 -7.63
C PRO A 207 -4.81 10.72 -9.13
N ALA A 208 -3.58 10.36 -9.50
CA ALA A 208 -3.11 10.38 -10.88
C ALA A 208 -2.22 9.16 -11.14
N ALA A 209 -2.46 8.47 -12.25
CA ALA A 209 -1.72 7.27 -12.64
C ALA A 209 -0.20 7.48 -12.59
N VAL A 210 0.50 6.56 -11.95
CA VAL A 210 1.96 6.54 -11.93
C VAL A 210 2.45 6.20 -13.34
N LYS A 211 3.20 7.13 -13.94
CA LYS A 211 3.70 7.00 -15.32
C LYS A 211 5.13 6.49 -15.38
N THR A 212 5.99 6.97 -14.49
CA THR A 212 7.38 6.52 -14.41
C THR A 212 7.84 6.47 -12.97
N MET A 213 8.74 5.52 -12.69
CA MET A 213 9.39 5.36 -11.40
C MET A 213 10.90 5.22 -11.61
N THR A 214 11.68 5.83 -10.72
CA THR A 214 13.15 5.69 -10.73
C THR A 214 13.66 5.58 -9.31
N ILE A 215 14.46 4.55 -9.05
CA ILE A 215 14.98 4.26 -7.72
C ILE A 215 16.44 4.70 -7.60
N SER A 216 16.80 5.26 -6.45
CA SER A 216 18.17 5.52 -6.05
C SER A 216 18.46 4.86 -4.72
N SER A 217 18.96 3.62 -4.76
CA SER A 217 19.35 2.88 -3.54
C SER A 217 20.46 3.62 -2.78
N LYS A 218 21.34 4.38 -3.46
CA LYS A 218 22.36 5.19 -2.76
C LYS A 218 21.77 6.34 -1.96
N ARG A 219 20.76 7.03 -2.51
CA ARG A 219 20.07 8.14 -1.82
C ARG A 219 18.94 7.64 -0.92
N GLN A 220 18.59 6.37 -1.01
CA GLN A 220 17.45 5.76 -0.33
C GLN A 220 16.13 6.47 -0.67
N GLN A 221 15.96 6.80 -1.95
CA GLN A 221 14.79 7.49 -2.47
C GLN A 221 14.22 6.78 -3.70
N LEU A 222 12.91 6.81 -3.82
CA LEU A 222 12.14 6.46 -5.01
C LEU A 222 11.52 7.75 -5.57
N TYR A 223 11.81 8.06 -6.84
CA TYR A 223 11.22 9.17 -7.56
C TYR A 223 10.04 8.67 -8.38
N VAL A 224 8.91 9.36 -8.29
CA VAL A 224 7.64 8.94 -8.89
C VAL A 224 7.07 10.10 -9.69
N ALA A 225 6.74 9.87 -10.96
CA ALA A 225 6.16 10.87 -11.83
C ALA A 225 4.79 10.46 -12.35
N SER A 226 3.90 11.43 -12.49
CA SER A 226 2.54 11.27 -13.04
C SER A 226 2.22 12.44 -13.99
N ALA A 227 0.97 12.53 -14.44
CA ALA A 227 0.51 13.68 -15.23
C ALA A 227 0.49 14.99 -14.43
N VAL A 228 0.37 14.93 -13.10
CA VAL A 228 0.23 16.11 -12.23
C VAL A 228 1.57 16.63 -11.69
N GLY A 229 2.64 15.83 -11.77
CA GLY A 229 3.97 16.27 -11.34
C GLY A 229 4.91 15.14 -10.98
N VAL A 230 5.98 15.49 -10.25
CA VAL A 230 7.00 14.57 -9.75
C VAL A 230 7.08 14.70 -8.23
N THR A 231 7.18 13.56 -7.55
CA THR A 231 7.37 13.46 -6.11
C THR A 231 8.45 12.44 -5.78
N HIS A 232 8.83 12.34 -4.51
CA HIS A 232 9.75 11.31 -4.04
C HIS A 232 9.28 10.70 -2.72
N LEU A 233 9.64 9.44 -2.50
CA LEU A 233 9.38 8.68 -1.29
C LEU A 233 10.68 8.08 -0.77
N SER A 234 10.87 8.10 0.55
CA SER A 234 11.91 7.29 1.19
C SER A 234 11.63 5.79 0.96
N LEU A 235 12.67 5.00 0.68
CA LEU A 235 12.54 3.53 0.54
C LEU A 235 12.14 2.85 1.86
N HIS A 236 12.29 3.55 2.98
CA HIS A 236 11.94 3.07 4.31
C HIS A 236 11.15 4.12 5.08
N ARG A 237 10.07 3.67 5.73
CA ARG A 237 9.21 4.50 6.59
C ARG A 237 9.00 3.81 7.92
N CYS A 238 10.08 3.30 8.53
CA CYS A 238 10.02 2.42 9.70
C CYS A 238 9.21 2.96 10.88
N GLN A 239 9.22 4.28 11.08
CA GLN A 239 8.44 4.94 12.14
C GLN A 239 6.92 4.82 11.94
N ALA A 240 6.45 4.62 10.70
CA ALA A 240 5.03 4.45 10.38
C ALA A 240 4.46 3.11 10.89
N TYR A 241 5.31 2.10 11.12
CA TYR A 241 4.87 0.78 11.56
C TYR A 241 4.43 0.77 13.03
N GLY A 242 5.09 1.56 13.88
CA GLY A 242 4.72 1.69 15.28
C GLY A 242 5.92 1.90 16.21
N ALA A 243 5.60 2.14 17.48
CA ALA A 243 6.58 2.41 18.52
C ALA A 243 6.93 1.16 19.35
N ALA A 244 6.29 0.00 19.11
CA ALA A 244 6.62 -1.23 19.82
C ALA A 244 7.50 -2.18 18.98
N CYS A 245 8.28 -3.01 19.67
CA CYS A 245 9.08 -4.06 19.04
C CYS A 245 8.21 -5.01 18.20
N ALA A 246 7.02 -5.35 18.71
CA ALA A 246 6.10 -6.25 18.03
C ALA A 246 5.63 -5.66 16.68
N ASP A 247 5.25 -4.38 16.66
CA ASP A 247 4.81 -3.69 15.44
C ASP A 247 5.92 -3.70 14.37
N CYS A 248 7.16 -3.42 14.79
CA CYS A 248 8.32 -3.42 13.90
C CYS A 248 8.64 -4.82 13.34
N CYS A 249 8.49 -5.87 14.16
CA CYS A 249 8.72 -7.24 13.72
C CYS A 249 7.60 -7.76 12.80
N LEU A 250 6.35 -7.38 13.04
CA LEU A 250 5.21 -7.74 12.19
C LEU A 250 5.27 -7.07 10.83
N ALA A 251 5.86 -5.88 10.75
CA ALA A 251 6.01 -5.15 9.49
C ALA A 251 6.81 -5.92 8.43
N ARG A 252 7.71 -6.84 8.83
CA ARG A 252 8.53 -7.69 7.94
C ARG A 252 9.31 -6.92 6.86
N ASP A 253 9.50 -5.61 7.03
CA ASP A 253 10.20 -4.77 6.07
C ASP A 253 11.73 -4.97 6.17
N PRO A 254 12.42 -5.44 5.12
CA PRO A 254 13.88 -5.63 5.12
C PRO A 254 14.67 -4.37 5.47
N TYR A 255 14.09 -3.19 5.22
CA TYR A 255 14.73 -1.92 5.55
C TYR A 255 14.59 -1.52 7.02
N CYS A 256 13.77 -2.22 7.81
CA CYS A 256 13.39 -1.79 9.16
C CYS A 256 13.71 -2.85 10.21
N ALA A 257 14.22 -2.39 11.35
CA ALA A 257 14.52 -3.23 12.50
C ALA A 257 14.24 -2.47 13.80
N TRP A 258 13.87 -3.20 14.84
CA TRP A 258 13.80 -2.64 16.17
C TRP A 258 15.21 -2.39 16.68
N ASP A 259 15.53 -1.19 17.18
CA ASP A 259 16.88 -0.87 17.70
C ASP A 259 17.00 -0.98 19.23
N GLY A 260 15.91 -1.30 19.92
CA GLY A 260 15.81 -1.31 21.38
C GLY A 260 14.83 -0.27 21.90
N GLN A 261 14.59 0.81 21.15
CA GLN A 261 13.73 1.92 21.54
C GLN A 261 12.63 2.21 20.51
N THR A 262 12.95 2.17 19.22
CA THR A 262 12.01 2.49 18.14
C THR A 262 12.21 1.58 16.93
N CYS A 263 11.21 1.56 16.05
CA CYS A 263 11.38 0.93 14.74
C CYS A 263 12.17 1.89 13.83
N SER A 264 13.39 1.52 13.51
CA SER A 264 14.33 2.37 12.76
C SER A 264 14.95 1.62 11.59
N ARG A 265 15.70 2.35 10.76
CA ARG A 265 16.31 1.79 9.55
C ARG A 265 17.32 0.70 9.92
N TYR A 266 17.22 -0.45 9.27
CA TYR A 266 18.22 -1.50 9.35
C TYR A 266 19.53 -1.01 8.73
N THR A 267 20.60 -1.12 9.51
CA THR A 267 21.97 -0.87 9.06
C THR A 267 22.80 -2.13 9.27
N ALA A 268 23.26 -2.75 8.18
CA ALA A 268 24.15 -3.90 8.27
C ALA A 268 25.38 -3.52 9.13
N SER A 269 25.68 -4.33 10.14
CA SER A 269 26.80 -4.05 11.04
C SER A 269 28.11 -4.34 10.29
N SER A 270 28.71 -3.35 9.62
CA SER A 270 30.03 -3.53 9.04
C SER A 270 31.04 -3.83 10.16
N LYS A 271 31.43 -5.11 10.29
CA LYS A 271 32.51 -5.55 11.18
C LYS A 271 33.88 -4.94 10.81
N ARG A 272 34.02 -4.25 9.68
CA ARG A 272 35.34 -4.09 9.04
C ARG A 272 36.07 -2.75 9.16
N ASN A 273 35.44 -1.60 9.46
CA ASN A 273 36.19 -0.32 9.39
C ASN A 273 35.97 0.71 10.52
N LEU A 274 35.20 0.42 11.58
CA LEU A 274 34.98 1.37 12.70
C LEU A 274 35.83 1.06 13.95
N GLY A 275 36.82 0.17 13.83
CA GLY A 275 37.65 -0.29 14.95
C GLY A 275 38.86 0.58 15.29
N ALA A 276 39.19 1.61 14.49
CA ALA A 276 40.46 2.32 14.63
C ALA A 276 40.37 3.79 15.07
N SER A 277 39.18 4.39 15.16
CA SER A 277 39.07 5.84 15.41
C SER A 277 37.88 6.33 16.26
N LEU A 278 37.07 5.43 16.83
CA LEU A 278 35.92 5.83 17.65
C LEU A 278 36.19 5.77 19.17
N PRO A 279 35.71 6.75 19.95
CA PRO A 279 35.79 6.73 21.41
C PRO A 279 35.18 5.46 22.02
N ARG A 280 35.80 4.95 23.09
CA ARG A 280 35.41 3.72 23.80
C ARG A 280 33.95 3.74 24.31
N THR A 281 33.40 4.94 24.57
CA THR A 281 31.99 5.17 24.95
C THR A 281 31.00 4.93 23.80
N LEU A 282 31.34 5.38 22.58
CA LEU A 282 30.52 5.11 21.38
C LEU A 282 30.59 3.64 20.98
N LEU A 283 31.73 2.97 21.18
CA LEU A 283 31.85 1.52 20.97
C LEU A 283 30.94 0.73 21.93
N GLN A 284 30.76 1.19 23.17
CA GLN A 284 29.84 0.59 24.14
C GLN A 284 28.38 0.74 23.69
N GLU A 285 27.95 1.95 23.28
CA GLU A 285 26.62 2.26 22.71
C GLU A 285 26.31 1.47 21.43
N LEU A 286 27.28 1.39 20.51
CA LEU A 286 27.18 0.57 19.30
C LEU A 286 27.13 -0.93 19.61
N SER A 287 27.70 -1.38 20.73
CA SER A 287 27.64 -2.78 21.16
C SER A 287 26.34 -3.14 21.89
N SER A 288 25.75 -2.20 22.66
CA SER A 288 24.45 -2.37 23.32
C SER A 288 23.30 -2.34 22.31
N SER A 289 23.33 -1.39 21.36
CA SER A 289 22.39 -1.30 20.22
C SER A 289 22.39 -2.56 19.34
N ARG A 290 23.53 -3.25 19.21
CA ARG A 290 23.63 -4.53 18.48
C ARG A 290 22.90 -5.69 19.17
N ARG A 291 22.89 -5.73 20.51
CA ARG A 291 22.23 -6.80 21.28
C ARG A 291 20.73 -6.59 21.39
N SER A 292 20.27 -5.35 21.26
CA SER A 292 18.84 -4.99 21.25
C SER A 292 18.19 -5.04 19.88
N ARG A 293 18.97 -5.19 18.79
CA ARG A 293 18.42 -5.15 17.44
C ARG A 293 17.62 -6.41 17.09
N ARG A 294 16.38 -6.25 16.62
CA ARG A 294 15.49 -7.35 16.24
C ARG A 294 14.87 -7.12 14.86
N GLN A 295 14.97 -8.13 14.00
CA GLN A 295 14.37 -8.17 12.67
C GLN A 295 14.13 -9.63 12.31
N ASP A 296 12.98 -9.92 11.71
CA ASP A 296 12.60 -11.25 11.23
C ASP A 296 11.69 -11.08 10.01
N VAL A 297 12.30 -10.85 8.85
CA VAL A 297 11.59 -10.61 7.58
C VAL A 297 10.85 -11.88 7.16
N ARG A 298 11.53 -13.04 7.25
CA ARG A 298 10.98 -14.31 6.78
C ARG A 298 9.74 -14.75 7.55
N HIS A 299 9.72 -14.68 8.88
CA HIS A 299 8.61 -15.25 9.68
C HIS A 299 7.77 -14.21 10.41
N GLY A 300 8.30 -13.00 10.64
CA GLY A 300 7.60 -11.95 11.37
C GLY A 300 7.07 -12.41 12.72
N ASN A 301 7.93 -12.99 13.58
CA ASN A 301 7.51 -13.59 14.86
C ASN A 301 7.92 -12.74 16.09
N PRO A 302 7.04 -11.84 16.58
CA PRO A 302 7.30 -11.05 17.78
C PRO A 302 7.57 -11.88 19.05
N ILE A 303 6.97 -13.07 19.19
CA ILE A 303 7.06 -13.88 20.41
C ILE A 303 8.50 -14.36 20.65
N ARG A 304 9.24 -14.63 19.58
CA ARG A 304 10.67 -15.02 19.67
C ARG A 304 11.57 -13.80 19.68
N GLN A 305 11.29 -12.81 18.83
CA GLN A 305 12.19 -11.69 18.60
C GLN A 305 12.15 -10.64 19.72
N CYS A 306 10.98 -10.36 20.29
CA CYS A 306 10.79 -9.27 21.24
C CYS A 306 10.86 -9.68 22.72
N ARG A 307 11.36 -10.88 23.05
CA ARG A 307 11.48 -11.32 24.44
C ARG A 307 12.36 -10.36 25.26
N GLY A 308 11.80 -9.77 26.31
CA GLY A 308 12.50 -8.83 27.19
C GLY A 308 12.46 -7.37 26.75
N PHE A 309 12.01 -7.08 25.52
CA PHE A 309 11.56 -5.74 25.14
C PHE A 309 10.07 -5.67 25.46
N ASN A 310 9.56 -4.48 25.79
CA ASN A 310 8.14 -4.30 26.12
C ASN A 310 7.25 -4.91 25.01
N SER A 311 6.83 -6.17 25.18
CA SER A 311 5.77 -6.83 24.42
C SER A 311 4.41 -6.19 24.67
N ASN A 312 4.40 -4.97 25.21
CA ASN A 312 3.26 -4.19 25.66
C ASN A 312 2.46 -3.65 24.47
N ALA A 313 2.25 -4.44 23.42
CA ALA A 313 1.29 -4.13 22.37
C ALA A 313 -0.09 -3.80 22.97
N ASN A 314 -0.43 -4.41 24.12
CA ASN A 314 -1.64 -4.11 24.89
C ASN A 314 -1.64 -2.76 25.64
N LYS A 315 -0.49 -2.11 25.87
CA LYS A 315 -0.41 -0.74 26.45
C LYS A 315 -0.56 0.34 25.38
N ASN A 316 -0.31 0.01 24.12
CA ASN A 316 -0.53 0.90 22.98
C ASN A 316 -1.97 0.81 22.44
N ALA A 317 -2.83 0.01 23.07
CA ALA A 317 -4.23 -0.06 22.70
C ALA A 317 -4.85 1.33 22.89
N ILE A 318 -5.51 1.83 21.86
CA ILE A 318 -6.24 3.09 21.94
C ILE A 318 -7.40 2.89 22.91
N GLU A 319 -7.49 3.70 23.96
CA GLU A 319 -8.61 3.66 24.90
C GLU A 319 -9.56 4.81 24.56
N SER A 320 -10.84 4.49 24.39
CA SER A 320 -11.87 5.45 24.04
C SER A 320 -13.14 5.20 24.84
N VAL A 321 -13.88 6.27 25.11
CA VAL A 321 -15.18 6.22 25.77
C VAL A 321 -16.22 6.65 24.75
N GLN A 322 -17.28 5.87 24.59
CA GLN A 322 -18.39 6.19 23.70
C GLN A 322 -19.71 6.14 24.46
N TYR A 323 -20.62 7.04 24.09
CA TYR A 323 -21.97 7.11 24.63
C TYR A 323 -22.98 6.81 23.53
N GLY A 324 -23.99 6.03 23.85
CA GLY A 324 -25.12 5.77 22.97
C GLY A 324 -26.43 5.77 23.75
N VAL A 325 -27.54 5.95 23.05
CA VAL A 325 -28.87 5.96 23.65
C VAL A 325 -29.55 4.63 23.33
N ALA A 326 -30.27 4.06 24.29
CA ALA A 326 -31.02 2.83 24.08
C ALA A 326 -31.96 2.98 22.85
N GLY A 327 -31.87 2.03 21.92
CA GLY A 327 -32.58 2.04 20.64
C GLY A 327 -31.85 2.71 19.47
N SER A 328 -30.76 3.46 19.70
CA SER A 328 -29.92 3.98 18.62
C SER A 328 -28.91 2.94 18.15
N ALA A 329 -28.30 3.17 16.98
CA ALA A 329 -27.15 2.40 16.53
C ALA A 329 -25.84 2.96 17.12
N ALA A 330 -24.81 2.13 17.24
CA ALA A 330 -23.46 2.55 17.58
C ALA A 330 -22.42 1.78 16.78
N PHE A 331 -21.34 2.45 16.40
CA PHE A 331 -20.24 1.86 15.63
C PHE A 331 -18.92 1.97 16.41
N LEU A 332 -18.35 0.82 16.74
CA LEU A 332 -17.07 0.73 17.44
C LEU A 332 -15.97 0.49 16.41
N GLU A 333 -15.20 1.53 16.12
CA GLU A 333 -14.13 1.47 15.13
C GLU A 333 -12.97 0.59 15.61
N CYS A 334 -12.44 -0.25 14.72
CA CYS A 334 -11.20 -0.97 14.92
C CYS A 334 -10.54 -1.28 13.58
N GLN A 335 -9.41 -0.63 13.33
CA GLN A 335 -8.63 -0.83 12.11
C GLN A 335 -7.22 -1.31 12.50
N PRO A 336 -6.88 -2.60 12.29
CA PRO A 336 -5.52 -3.06 12.48
C PRO A 336 -4.61 -2.41 11.42
N ARG A 337 -3.34 -2.16 11.78
CA ARG A 337 -2.35 -1.60 10.84
C ARG A 337 -2.02 -2.56 9.69
N SER A 338 -1.94 -3.85 10.00
CA SER A 338 -1.71 -4.88 8.98
C SER A 338 -3.04 -5.31 8.37
N PRO A 339 -3.17 -5.29 7.02
CA PRO A 339 -4.34 -5.84 6.33
C PRO A 339 -4.42 -7.37 6.41
N GLN A 340 -3.34 -8.05 6.82
CA GLN A 340 -3.31 -9.50 6.98
C GLN A 340 -3.79 -9.96 8.35
N ALA A 341 -4.00 -9.02 9.28
CA ALA A 341 -4.41 -9.34 10.63
C ALA A 341 -5.90 -9.72 10.71
N THR A 342 -6.21 -10.77 11.45
CA THR A 342 -7.59 -11.17 11.73
C THR A 342 -8.09 -10.54 13.02
N VAL A 343 -9.29 -9.96 12.99
CA VAL A 343 -9.85 -9.20 14.10
C VAL A 343 -10.91 -10.00 14.87
N LYS A 344 -10.86 -9.92 16.21
CA LYS A 344 -11.88 -10.46 17.11
C LYS A 344 -12.31 -9.42 18.15
N TRP A 345 -13.60 -9.40 18.44
CA TRP A 345 -14.19 -8.54 19.46
C TRP A 345 -14.52 -9.32 20.74
N LEU A 346 -14.05 -8.79 21.87
CA LEU A 346 -14.30 -9.33 23.20
C LEU A 346 -15.12 -8.32 24.01
N PHE A 347 -16.19 -8.79 24.64
CA PHE A 347 -17.05 -7.99 25.51
C PHE A 347 -16.84 -8.36 26.98
N GLN A 348 -16.81 -7.35 27.83
CA GLN A 348 -16.74 -7.48 29.28
C GLN A 348 -17.68 -6.43 29.91
N ARG A 349 -18.76 -6.89 30.56
CA ARG A 349 -19.74 -5.98 31.18
C ARG A 349 -19.15 -5.30 32.41
N ASP A 350 -18.63 -6.11 33.32
CA ASP A 350 -17.99 -5.68 34.56
C ASP A 350 -16.52 -6.14 34.60
N PRO A 351 -15.62 -5.43 35.31
CA PRO A 351 -14.20 -5.81 35.37
C PRO A 351 -13.94 -7.21 35.93
N SER A 352 -14.87 -7.75 36.73
CA SER A 352 -14.82 -9.11 37.28
C SER A 352 -15.30 -10.19 36.31
N ASP A 353 -16.05 -9.81 35.27
CA ASP A 353 -16.62 -10.76 34.33
C ASP A 353 -15.57 -11.34 33.38
N ARG A 354 -15.78 -12.59 32.98
CA ARG A 354 -14.99 -13.19 31.91
C ARG A 354 -15.29 -12.49 30.59
N ARG A 355 -14.24 -12.17 29.85
CA ARG A 355 -14.34 -11.66 28.47
C ARG A 355 -15.01 -12.70 27.57
N ARG A 356 -16.07 -12.30 26.87
CA ARG A 356 -16.84 -13.16 25.96
C ARG A 356 -16.60 -12.72 24.52
N GLU A 357 -16.40 -13.67 23.61
CA GLU A 357 -16.29 -13.36 22.17
C GLU A 357 -17.67 -12.99 21.61
N ILE A 358 -17.77 -11.82 20.99
CA ILE A 358 -19.01 -11.35 20.35
C ILE A 358 -19.16 -12.06 19.02
N ARG A 359 -20.17 -12.92 18.86
CA ARG A 359 -20.47 -13.56 17.57
C ARG A 359 -21.26 -12.60 16.67
N ALA A 360 -21.12 -12.78 15.36
CA ALA A 360 -21.96 -12.06 14.40
C ALA A 360 -23.38 -12.61 14.51
N GLU A 361 -24.32 -11.75 14.89
CA GLU A 361 -25.75 -12.04 15.06
C GLU A 361 -26.54 -10.88 14.45
N ASP A 362 -27.86 -11.02 14.26
CA ASP A 362 -28.68 -9.98 13.59
C ASP A 362 -28.53 -8.57 14.19
N ARG A 363 -28.17 -8.49 15.48
CA ARG A 363 -27.96 -7.24 16.24
C ARG A 363 -26.52 -6.71 16.17
N PHE A 364 -25.54 -7.59 15.95
CA PHE A 364 -24.11 -7.28 15.92
C PHE A 364 -23.53 -7.58 14.54
N LEU A 365 -23.26 -6.54 13.76
CA LEU A 365 -22.68 -6.67 12.43
C LEU A 365 -21.19 -6.38 12.48
N ARG A 366 -20.37 -7.36 12.11
CA ARG A 366 -18.93 -7.18 11.92
C ARG A 366 -18.67 -6.58 10.54
N THR A 367 -17.88 -5.52 10.48
CA THR A 367 -17.45 -4.84 9.25
C THR A 367 -15.92 -4.85 9.17
N GLU A 368 -15.36 -4.50 8.01
CA GLU A 368 -13.90 -4.38 7.86
C GLU A 368 -13.29 -3.27 8.74
N GLN A 369 -14.08 -2.27 9.10
CA GLN A 369 -13.65 -1.09 9.85
C GLN A 369 -13.98 -1.15 11.35
N GLY A 370 -14.76 -2.15 11.80
CA GLY A 370 -15.25 -2.19 13.18
C GLY A 370 -16.51 -3.02 13.42
N LEU A 371 -17.12 -2.82 14.60
CA LEU A 371 -18.34 -3.50 15.04
C LEU A 371 -19.53 -2.54 15.06
N LEU A 372 -20.58 -2.86 14.33
CA LEU A 372 -21.84 -2.12 14.34
C LEU A 372 -22.87 -2.81 15.23
N LEU A 373 -23.35 -2.09 16.25
CA LEU A 373 -24.50 -2.45 17.07
C LEU A 373 -25.73 -1.75 16.47
N ARG A 374 -26.66 -2.51 15.90
CA ARG A 374 -27.81 -1.94 15.18
C ARG A 374 -28.82 -1.25 16.11
N ALA A 375 -29.00 -1.80 17.31
CA ALA A 375 -29.91 -1.28 18.32
C ALA A 375 -29.33 -1.53 19.72
N LEU A 376 -28.94 -0.44 20.39
CA LEU A 376 -28.37 -0.46 21.72
C LEU A 376 -29.41 -0.82 22.78
N GLN A 377 -28.99 -1.67 23.72
CA GLN A 377 -29.72 -2.04 24.92
C GLN A 377 -28.91 -1.63 26.15
N LEU A 378 -29.58 -1.39 27.28
CA LEU A 378 -28.90 -1.05 28.54
C LEU A 378 -27.89 -2.12 28.97
N GLY A 379 -28.11 -3.38 28.57
CA GLY A 379 -27.19 -4.50 28.82
C GLY A 379 -25.91 -4.49 27.97
N ASP A 380 -25.83 -3.67 26.91
CA ASP A 380 -24.63 -3.53 26.07
C ASP A 380 -23.60 -2.58 26.69
N ARG A 381 -23.91 -1.95 27.83
CA ARG A 381 -22.92 -1.19 28.59
C ARG A 381 -21.77 -2.09 29.01
N GLY A 382 -20.54 -1.67 28.74
CA GLY A 382 -19.35 -2.41 29.13
C GLY A 382 -18.12 -2.06 28.30
N LEU A 383 -17.07 -2.82 28.51
CA LEU A 383 -15.79 -2.71 27.82
C LEU A 383 -15.75 -3.64 26.61
N TYR A 384 -15.52 -3.07 25.43
CA TYR A 384 -15.30 -3.79 24.18
C TYR A 384 -13.81 -3.73 23.85
N SER A 385 -13.17 -4.89 23.68
CA SER A 385 -11.76 -4.99 23.30
C SER A 385 -11.61 -5.61 21.92
N CYS A 386 -11.02 -4.86 20.99
CA CYS A 386 -10.68 -5.35 19.67
C CYS A 386 -9.28 -5.99 19.70
N THR A 387 -9.18 -7.26 19.34
CA THR A 387 -7.93 -8.03 19.33
C THR A 387 -7.57 -8.43 17.89
N ALA A 388 -6.38 -8.05 17.44
CA ALA A 388 -5.82 -8.47 16.16
C ALA A 388 -4.88 -9.67 16.34
N THR A 389 -4.96 -10.64 15.42
CA THR A 389 -4.11 -11.83 15.38
C THR A 389 -3.43 -11.95 14.03
N GLU A 390 -2.10 -12.04 14.03
CA GLU A 390 -1.26 -12.17 12.83
C GLU A 390 -0.03 -13.01 13.18
N ASN A 391 0.34 -14.00 12.35
CA ASN A 391 1.46 -14.91 12.59
C ASN A 391 1.48 -15.52 14.01
N ASN A 392 0.31 -15.91 14.52
CA ASN A 392 0.10 -16.43 15.88
C ASN A 392 0.39 -15.44 17.02
N PHE A 393 0.69 -14.18 16.71
CA PHE A 393 0.82 -13.10 17.68
C PHE A 393 -0.52 -12.39 17.86
N LYS A 394 -0.95 -12.20 19.11
CA LYS A 394 -2.22 -11.57 19.47
C LYS A 394 -1.96 -10.28 20.25
N HIS A 395 -2.61 -9.20 19.87
CA HIS A 395 -2.54 -7.93 20.58
C HIS A 395 -3.87 -7.17 20.50
N ILE A 396 -4.10 -6.29 21.48
CA ILE A 396 -5.30 -5.44 21.53
C ILE A 396 -5.02 -4.16 20.74
N VAL A 397 -5.86 -3.88 19.75
CA VAL A 397 -5.78 -2.69 18.89
C VAL A 397 -6.45 -1.50 19.58
N THR A 398 -7.65 -1.72 20.12
CA THR A 398 -8.45 -0.68 20.78
C THR A 398 -9.31 -1.26 21.89
N ARG A 399 -9.58 -0.43 22.89
CA ARG A 399 -10.56 -0.65 23.96
C ARG A 399 -11.58 0.48 23.93
N VAL A 400 -12.84 0.10 23.83
CA VAL A 400 -13.97 1.04 23.81
C VAL A 400 -14.84 0.78 25.03
N GLN A 401 -14.90 1.76 25.94
CA GLN A 401 -15.83 1.75 27.05
C GLN A 401 -17.15 2.35 26.56
N LEU A 402 -18.17 1.50 26.38
CA LEU A 402 -19.49 1.91 25.91
C LEU A 402 -20.43 2.16 27.08
N HIS A 403 -20.99 3.37 27.13
CA HIS A 403 -22.06 3.75 28.03
C HIS A 403 -23.38 3.84 27.26
N VAL A 404 -24.41 3.16 27.75
CA VAL A 404 -25.75 3.22 27.15
C VAL A 404 -26.70 3.95 28.10
N LEU A 405 -27.27 5.06 27.62
CA LEU A 405 -28.21 5.89 28.34
C LEU A 405 -29.64 5.47 28.03
N GLY A 406 -30.50 5.41 29.04
CA GLY A 406 -31.93 5.16 28.85
C GLY A 406 -32.59 6.31 28.10
N ARG A 407 -33.47 5.99 27.15
CA ARG A 407 -34.17 7.00 26.32
C ARG A 407 -34.91 8.03 27.17
N ASP A 408 -35.60 7.57 28.21
CA ASP A 408 -36.40 8.43 29.10
C ASP A 408 -35.54 9.34 29.95
N ALA A 409 -34.38 8.84 30.42
CA ALA A 409 -33.42 9.63 31.18
C ALA A 409 -32.81 10.76 30.33
N VAL A 410 -32.49 10.47 29.07
CA VAL A 410 -32.00 11.50 28.13
C VAL A 410 -33.10 12.51 27.81
N HIS A 411 -34.33 12.05 27.61
CA HIS A 411 -35.47 12.93 27.33
C HIS A 411 -35.77 13.85 28.52
N ALA A 412 -35.79 13.33 29.74
CA ALA A 412 -35.98 14.11 30.96
C ALA A 412 -34.85 15.12 31.22
N ALA A 413 -33.61 14.79 30.83
CA ALA A 413 -32.47 15.69 30.97
C ALA A 413 -32.48 16.83 29.92
N LEU A 414 -32.93 16.56 28.70
CA LEU A 414 -33.04 17.56 27.62
C LEU A 414 -34.30 18.43 27.73
N PHE A 415 -35.38 17.86 28.28
CA PHE A 415 -36.66 18.52 28.51
C PHE A 415 -37.05 18.39 29.98
N PRO A 416 -36.32 19.06 30.90
CA PRO A 416 -36.73 19.09 32.29
C PRO A 416 -38.13 19.72 32.37
N PRO A 417 -39.09 19.10 33.09
CA PRO A 417 -40.40 19.70 33.27
C PRO A 417 -40.20 21.08 33.91
N LEU A 418 -40.82 22.11 33.32
CA LEU A 418 -40.95 23.42 33.96
C LEU A 418 -41.49 23.18 35.37
N ALA A 419 -40.71 23.55 36.38
CA ALA A 419 -41.11 23.42 37.76
C ALA A 419 -42.39 24.27 37.95
N VAL A 420 -43.54 23.61 37.91
CA VAL A 420 -44.79 24.20 38.39
C VAL A 420 -44.61 24.30 39.90
N SER A 421 -44.38 25.53 40.36
CA SER A 421 -44.31 25.88 41.78
C SER A 421 -45.68 25.62 42.41
N VAL A 422 -45.95 24.38 42.81
CA VAL A 422 -47.04 24.05 43.72
C VAL A 422 -46.49 24.21 45.14
N PRO A 423 -47.06 25.08 45.99
CA PRO A 423 -46.64 25.20 47.37
C PRO A 423 -46.90 23.87 48.11
N PRO A 424 -45.98 23.37 48.94
CA PRO A 424 -46.22 22.16 49.70
C PRO A 424 -47.27 22.42 50.79
N PRO A 425 -48.22 21.50 51.04
CA PRO A 425 -49.03 21.54 52.23
C PRO A 425 -48.13 21.27 53.47
N PRO A 426 -48.38 21.96 54.60
CA PRO A 426 -47.51 21.87 55.76
C PRO A 426 -47.71 20.52 56.47
N GLY A 427 -46.62 19.75 56.59
CA GLY A 427 -46.51 18.63 57.52
C GLY A 427 -46.39 17.26 56.86
N THR A 428 -45.17 16.88 56.49
CA THR A 428 -44.63 15.51 56.56
C THR A 428 -43.14 15.54 56.20
N GLY A 429 -42.34 14.76 56.92
CA GLY A 429 -40.87 14.81 56.90
C GLY A 429 -40.24 14.60 55.52
N LEU A 430 -39.06 15.21 55.35
CA LEU A 430 -38.24 15.20 54.14
C LEU A 430 -37.78 13.77 53.77
N PRO A 431 -38.10 13.25 52.57
CA PRO A 431 -37.22 12.31 51.88
C PRO A 431 -36.17 13.12 51.13
N THR A 432 -34.89 12.82 51.34
CA THR A 432 -33.79 13.34 50.53
C THR A 432 -34.02 13.03 49.05
N PRO A 433 -34.07 14.02 48.15
CA PRO A 433 -34.32 13.75 46.73
C PRO A 433 -33.05 13.22 46.03
N PRO A 434 -33.18 12.30 45.05
CA PRO A 434 -32.09 11.70 44.26
C PRO A 434 -31.36 12.70 43.33
N TYR A 435 -31.65 13.99 43.46
CA TYR A 435 -31.08 15.07 42.65
C TYR A 435 -29.63 15.39 43.03
N GLN A 436 -29.22 15.15 44.29
CA GLN A 436 -27.84 15.39 44.72
C GLN A 436 -26.83 14.41 44.09
N GLU A 437 -27.21 13.14 43.89
CA GLU A 437 -26.36 12.16 43.18
C GLU A 437 -26.20 12.51 41.69
N LEU A 438 -27.26 13.00 41.04
CA LEU A 438 -27.20 13.42 39.64
C LEU A 438 -26.42 14.73 39.45
N ALA A 439 -26.55 15.68 40.38
CA ALA A 439 -25.77 16.91 40.38
C ALA A 439 -24.27 16.64 40.55
N GLN A 440 -23.90 15.64 41.35
CA GLN A 440 -22.51 15.20 41.50
C GLN A 440 -21.97 14.49 40.24
N LEU A 441 -22.82 13.75 39.51
CA LEU A 441 -22.45 13.14 38.22
C LEU A 441 -22.32 14.15 37.08
N LEU A 442 -23.18 15.18 37.03
CA LEU A 442 -23.14 16.24 36.03
C LEU A 442 -22.09 17.32 36.31
N ALA A 443 -21.68 17.49 37.56
CA ALA A 443 -20.57 18.36 37.96
C ALA A 443 -19.18 17.74 37.70
N GLN A 444 -19.11 16.53 37.13
CA GLN A 444 -17.83 15.94 36.77
C GLN A 444 -17.17 16.73 35.62
N PRO A 445 -15.89 17.09 35.74
CA PRO A 445 -15.18 17.93 34.77
C PRO A 445 -15.15 17.34 33.35
N GLU A 446 -15.34 16.02 33.22
CA GLU A 446 -15.38 15.28 31.96
C GLU A 446 -16.65 15.59 31.13
N VAL A 447 -17.79 15.86 31.77
CA VAL A 447 -19.06 16.22 31.10
C VAL A 447 -18.98 17.64 30.51
N GLY A 448 -18.26 18.54 31.19
CA GLY A 448 -17.96 19.88 30.68
C GLY A 448 -17.13 19.86 29.38
N LEU A 449 -16.21 18.91 29.24
CA LEU A 449 -15.40 18.72 28.04
C LEU A 449 -16.24 18.24 26.84
N ILE A 450 -17.22 17.37 27.08
CA ILE A 450 -18.17 16.88 26.06
C ILE A 450 -19.01 18.04 25.52
N HIS A 451 -19.48 18.94 26.41
CA HIS A 451 -20.25 20.11 25.99
C HIS A 451 -19.42 21.05 25.11
N GLN A 452 -18.14 21.24 25.43
CA GLN A 452 -17.19 22.02 24.61
C GLN A 452 -16.93 21.36 23.25
N TYR A 453 -16.78 20.03 23.21
CA TYR A 453 -16.56 19.27 21.97
C TYR A 453 -17.78 19.31 21.05
N CYS A 454 -18.99 19.13 21.58
CA CYS A 454 -20.22 19.26 20.83
C CYS A 454 -20.42 20.68 20.27
N GLN A 455 -20.13 21.73 21.05
CA GLN A 455 -20.22 23.11 20.58
C GLN A 455 -19.22 23.44 19.46
N GLY A 456 -18.04 22.81 19.44
CA GLY A 456 -17.08 22.94 18.34
C GLY A 456 -17.57 22.31 17.03
N TYR A 457 -18.23 21.15 17.12
CA TYR A 457 -18.74 20.42 15.95
C TYR A 457 -19.86 21.17 15.22
N TRP A 458 -20.75 21.85 15.96
CA TRP A 458 -21.88 22.60 15.38
C TRP A 458 -21.49 23.96 14.78
N ARG A 459 -20.31 24.51 15.11
CA ARG A 459 -19.85 25.81 14.57
C ARG A 459 -19.23 25.72 13.17
N HIS A 460 -19.06 24.52 12.62
CA HIS A 460 -18.45 24.30 11.30
C HIS A 460 -19.44 23.99 10.16
N VAL A 461 -20.74 24.16 10.38
CA VAL A 461 -21.73 24.12 9.28
C VAL A 461 -21.96 25.56 8.80
N PRO A 462 -21.56 25.94 7.57
CA PRO A 462 -21.89 27.25 7.04
C PRO A 462 -23.41 27.34 6.82
N PRO A 463 -24.08 28.43 7.21
CA PRO A 463 -25.49 28.61 6.89
C PRO A 463 -25.67 28.82 5.38
N ASN A 464 -26.65 28.11 4.82
CA ASN A 464 -27.09 28.23 3.43
C ASN A 464 -27.59 29.66 3.16
N PRO A 465 -27.10 30.40 2.14
CA PRO A 465 -27.43 31.81 1.97
C PRO A 465 -28.76 31.99 1.22
N ARG A 466 -29.86 31.54 1.81
CA ARG A 466 -31.23 31.87 1.38
C ARG A 466 -32.15 31.79 2.58
N GLU A 467 -32.19 32.87 3.36
CA GLU A 467 -33.34 33.36 4.15
C GLU A 467 -32.86 34.23 5.31
N ALA A 468 -32.65 35.53 5.04
CA ALA A 468 -32.80 36.58 6.04
C ALA A 468 -33.11 37.90 5.29
N PRO A 469 -34.29 38.50 5.50
CA PRO A 469 -34.67 39.76 4.89
C PRO A 469 -34.07 40.93 5.68
N GLY A 470 -33.34 41.82 5.01
CA GLY A 470 -32.84 43.07 5.60
C GLY A 470 -31.32 43.19 5.63
N ALA A 471 -30.71 43.39 4.47
CA ALA A 471 -29.36 43.95 4.38
C ALA A 471 -29.29 44.93 3.21
N LEU A 472 -28.72 46.11 3.50
CA LEU A 472 -28.58 47.26 2.62
C LEU A 472 -27.74 46.93 1.38
N ARG A 473 -28.14 47.48 0.22
CA ARG A 473 -27.48 47.33 -1.09
C ARG A 473 -26.04 47.86 -1.06
N PRO A 474 -25.05 47.15 -1.64
CA PRO A 474 -23.75 47.71 -2.00
C PRO A 474 -23.83 48.51 -3.32
N PRO A 475 -22.92 49.49 -3.55
CA PRO A 475 -22.93 50.32 -4.75
C PRO A 475 -22.40 49.58 -5.99
N GLU A 476 -22.95 49.92 -7.15
CA GLU A 476 -22.65 49.34 -8.46
C GLU A 476 -21.18 49.57 -8.91
N PRO A 477 -20.55 48.62 -9.62
CA PRO A 477 -19.28 48.83 -10.29
C PRO A 477 -19.46 49.51 -11.65
N GLN A 478 -18.66 50.56 -11.89
CA GLN A 478 -18.58 51.27 -13.17
C GLN A 478 -18.01 50.40 -14.30
N ASP A 479 -18.69 50.50 -15.42
CA ASP A 479 -18.50 49.79 -16.69
C ASP A 479 -17.37 50.47 -17.51
N GLN A 480 -16.19 49.84 -17.60
CA GLN A 480 -15.10 50.31 -18.49
C GLN A 480 -15.08 49.51 -19.79
N LYS A 481 -15.73 50.08 -20.80
CA LYS A 481 -15.73 49.64 -22.20
C LYS A 481 -14.37 49.88 -22.87
N LYS A 482 -13.87 48.83 -23.54
CA LYS A 482 -12.75 48.87 -24.52
C LYS A 482 -13.00 49.90 -25.64
N PRO A 483 -12.00 50.71 -26.04
CA PRO A 483 -12.10 51.53 -27.23
C PRO A 483 -11.64 50.81 -28.50
N ARG A 484 -12.25 51.24 -29.59
CA ARG A 484 -12.31 50.63 -30.93
C ARG A 484 -11.21 51.19 -31.83
N ASN A 485 -10.62 50.31 -32.62
CA ASN A 485 -9.58 50.56 -33.62
C ASN A 485 -10.06 51.51 -34.73
N ARG A 486 -9.28 52.54 -35.10
CA ARG A 486 -9.50 53.33 -36.33
C ARG A 486 -8.16 53.70 -36.99
N ARG A 487 -8.00 53.22 -38.23
CA ARG A 487 -6.89 53.54 -39.14
C ARG A 487 -7.04 54.95 -39.71
N HIS A 488 -5.92 55.64 -39.94
CA HIS A 488 -5.74 56.58 -41.06
C HIS A 488 -4.24 56.74 -41.39
N HIS A 489 -3.91 56.57 -42.67
CA HIS A 489 -2.71 57.02 -43.40
C HIS A 489 -3.02 58.37 -44.08
N PRO A 490 -2.09 59.09 -44.77
CA PRO A 490 -0.61 59.21 -44.74
C PRO A 490 -0.21 60.74 -44.60
N PRO A 491 0.89 61.36 -45.13
CA PRO A 491 1.48 61.29 -46.49
C PRO A 491 3.04 61.21 -46.59
N ASP A 492 3.46 61.14 -47.85
CA ASP A 492 4.77 61.00 -48.49
C ASP A 492 5.93 61.90 -48.02
N THR A 493 7.16 61.35 -48.01
CA THR A 493 8.29 61.77 -48.88
C THR A 493 9.43 60.76 -48.82
#